data_AF-A0A2W2CXT1-F1
#
_entry.id   AF-A0A2W2CXT1-F1
#
_cell.length_a   1.000
_cell.length_b   1.000
_cell.length_c   1.000
_cell.angle_alpha   90.00
_cell.angle_beta   90.00
_cell.angle_gamma   90.00
#
_symmetry.space_group_name_H-M   'P 1'
#
loop_
_entity.id
_entity.type
_entity.pdbx_description
1 polymer ?
#
loop_
_entity_poly.entity_id
_entity_poly.type
_entity_poly.pdbx_seq_one_letter_code
_entity_poly.pdbx_strand_id
1 'polypeptide(L)'
;MITATYWASQTKEFRSAADVLRWLAENTQQHGWSRSIESYWLTAPEDHGDYWLWQRTHVRLTKEDYARVYRLQRRYAQFCRHMREVDPDWQDGEKTYWMDNSVDVKQHSRTYPGLTRTVQLVGPHGDAC
;
A
#
# COMPACT_ATOMS: atom_id res chain seq x y z
N MET A 1 -19.53 -15.05 -1.09
CA MET A 1 -18.67 -15.80 -2.01
C MET A 1 -18.45 -14.93 -3.24
N ILE A 2 -17.22 -14.79 -3.71
CA ILE A 2 -16.85 -14.01 -4.90
C ILE A 2 -16.53 -15.00 -6.01
N THR A 3 -17.23 -14.88 -7.13
CA THR A 3 -17.01 -15.72 -8.31
C THR A 3 -16.33 -14.88 -9.37
N ALA A 4 -15.19 -15.37 -9.86
CA ALA A 4 -14.37 -14.66 -10.82
C ALA A 4 -14.18 -15.47 -12.10
N THR A 5 -14.13 -14.78 -13.24
CA THR A 5 -13.71 -15.39 -14.50
C THR A 5 -12.19 -15.41 -14.54
N TYR A 6 -11.61 -16.58 -14.73
CA TYR A 6 -10.18 -16.85 -14.84
C TYR A 6 -9.88 -17.36 -16.26
N TRP A 7 -8.82 -16.88 -16.92
CA TRP A 7 -8.43 -17.28 -18.29
C TRP A 7 -9.60 -17.38 -19.28
N ALA A 8 -10.36 -16.28 -19.41
CA ALA A 8 -11.47 -16.11 -20.36
C ALA A 8 -12.67 -17.08 -20.24
N SER A 9 -12.56 -18.22 -19.55
CA SER A 9 -13.64 -19.22 -19.48
C SER A 9 -13.66 -20.10 -18.24
N GLN A 10 -12.64 -20.06 -17.37
CA GLN A 10 -12.63 -20.84 -16.12
C GLN A 10 -13.29 -20.03 -15.01
N THR A 11 -13.97 -20.73 -14.10
CA THR A 11 -14.51 -20.11 -12.89
C THR A 11 -13.51 -20.31 -11.75
N LYS A 12 -13.19 -19.22 -11.06
CA LYS A 12 -12.40 -19.26 -9.82
C LYS A 12 -13.22 -18.67 -8.69
N GLU A 13 -13.33 -19.42 -7.60
CA GLU A 13 -14.09 -19.01 -6.43
C GLU A 13 -13.17 -18.51 -5.32
N PHE A 14 -13.57 -17.41 -4.71
CA PHE A 14 -12.93 -16.84 -3.52
C PHE A 14 -13.97 -16.75 -2.41
N ARG A 15 -13.57 -17.11 -1.18
CA ARG A 15 -14.49 -17.08 -0.04
C ARG A 15 -14.82 -15.63 0.34
N SER A 16 -13.87 -14.71 0.18
CA SER A 16 -13.99 -13.30 0.54
C SER A 16 -13.16 -12.37 -0.35
N ALA A 17 -13.40 -11.06 -0.23
CA ALA A 17 -12.55 -10.03 -0.83
C ALA A 17 -11.10 -10.07 -0.29
N ALA A 18 -10.91 -10.48 0.97
CA ALA A 18 -9.59 -10.65 1.55
C ALA A 18 -8.81 -11.78 0.88
N ASP A 19 -9.48 -12.87 0.51
CA ASP A 19 -8.85 -13.98 -0.21
C ASP A 19 -8.47 -13.59 -1.63
N VAL A 20 -9.27 -12.73 -2.28
CA VAL A 20 -8.87 -12.14 -3.58
C VAL A 20 -7.59 -11.34 -3.43
N LEU A 21 -7.49 -10.44 -2.43
CA LEU A 21 -6.30 -9.63 -2.20
C LEU A 21 -5.07 -10.46 -1.84
N ARG A 22 -5.23 -11.50 -1.00
CA ARG A 22 -4.15 -12.43 -0.66
C ARG A 22 -3.66 -13.16 -1.91
N TRP A 23 -4.60 -13.70 -2.69
CA TRP A 23 -4.27 -14.39 -3.93
C TRP A 23 -3.58 -13.46 -4.92
N LEU A 24 -4.01 -12.20 -5.04
CA LEU A 24 -3.32 -11.19 -5.86
C LEU A 24 -1.87 -10.98 -5.39
N ALA A 25 -1.63 -10.79 -4.09
CA ALA A 25 -0.28 -10.61 -3.56
C ALA A 25 0.62 -11.83 -3.85
N GLU A 26 0.08 -13.05 -3.75
CA GLU A 26 0.80 -14.29 -4.04
C GLU A 26 1.06 -14.51 -5.54
N ASN A 27 0.14 -14.06 -6.41
CA ASN A 27 0.13 -14.39 -7.84
C ASN A 27 0.54 -13.22 -8.73
N THR A 28 1.00 -12.10 -8.15
CA THR A 28 1.55 -10.97 -8.91
C THR A 28 3.08 -10.99 -8.87
N GLN A 29 3.70 -11.53 -9.91
CA GLN A 29 5.15 -11.48 -10.11
C GLN A 29 5.50 -10.40 -11.13
N GLN A 30 6.25 -9.36 -10.74
CA GLN A 30 6.95 -8.46 -11.67
C GLN A 30 8.46 -8.67 -11.49
N HIS A 31 9.25 -8.48 -12.55
CA HIS A 31 10.70 -8.71 -12.65
C HIS A 31 11.49 -8.45 -11.33
N GLY A 32 11.54 -9.45 -10.43
CA GLY A 32 12.24 -9.38 -9.14
C GLY A 32 11.54 -8.66 -7.97
N TRP A 33 10.29 -8.18 -8.12
CA TRP A 33 9.59 -7.38 -7.11
C TRP A 33 8.34 -8.12 -6.61
N SER A 34 8.28 -8.44 -5.32
CA SER A 34 7.07 -8.95 -4.65
C SER A 34 6.11 -7.80 -4.37
N ARG A 35 4.90 -7.84 -4.95
CA ARG A 35 3.86 -6.88 -4.57
C ARG A 35 3.15 -7.34 -3.30
N SER A 36 3.11 -6.46 -2.30
CA SER A 36 2.20 -6.60 -1.16
C SER A 36 0.78 -6.11 -1.53
N ILE A 37 -0.22 -6.49 -0.73
CA ILE A 37 -1.61 -6.00 -0.85
C ILE A 37 -1.65 -4.45 -0.88
N GLU A 38 -0.75 -3.80 -0.14
CA GLU A 38 -0.64 -2.34 -0.10
C GLU A 38 -0.12 -1.74 -1.41
N SER A 39 0.82 -2.41 -2.07
CA SER A 39 1.45 -1.93 -3.31
C SER A 39 0.65 -2.24 -4.58
N TYR A 40 -0.37 -3.10 -4.48
CA TYR A 40 -1.19 -3.46 -5.64
C TYR A 40 -2.16 -2.31 -5.95
N TRP A 41 -2.03 -1.70 -7.13
CA TRP A 41 -2.88 -0.57 -7.53
C TRP A 41 -4.21 -1.06 -8.11
N LEU A 42 -5.32 -0.72 -7.43
CA LEU A 42 -6.68 -0.86 -7.93
C LEU A 42 -7.24 0.55 -8.19
N THR A 43 -7.86 0.76 -9.35
CA THR A 43 -8.57 2.03 -9.63
C THR A 43 -9.96 2.02 -9.04
N ALA A 44 -10.56 3.20 -8.96
CA ALA A 44 -11.95 3.33 -8.56
C ALA A 44 -12.85 2.51 -9.52
N PRO A 45 -13.86 1.78 -9.00
CA PRO A 45 -14.75 0.97 -9.83
C PRO A 45 -15.49 1.77 -10.91
N GLU A 46 -15.69 3.07 -10.70
CA GLU A 46 -16.32 4.01 -11.64
C GLU A 46 -15.45 4.28 -12.86
N ASP A 47 -14.12 4.24 -12.69
CA ASP A 47 -13.12 4.52 -13.72
C ASP A 47 -12.57 3.24 -14.37
N HIS A 48 -12.96 2.06 -13.87
CA HIS A 48 -12.48 0.75 -14.34
C HIS A 48 -13.49 0.11 -15.30
N GLY A 49 -13.24 0.19 -16.60
CA GLY A 49 -14.21 -0.23 -17.63
C GLY A 49 -14.50 -1.73 -17.71
N ASP A 50 -13.59 -2.59 -17.24
CA ASP A 50 -13.62 -4.02 -17.55
C ASP A 50 -13.45 -4.95 -16.32
N TYR A 51 -13.21 -4.38 -15.13
CA TYR A 51 -13.02 -5.04 -13.81
C TYR A 51 -11.99 -6.17 -13.81
N TRP A 52 -11.00 -6.06 -14.70
CA TRP A 52 -9.91 -6.99 -14.78
C TRP A 52 -8.78 -6.64 -13.81
N LEU A 53 -8.24 -7.64 -13.14
CA LEU A 53 -7.04 -7.54 -12.31
C LEU A 53 -5.79 -7.77 -13.19
N TRP A 54 -5.72 -7.05 -14.31
CA TRP A 54 -5.04 -7.41 -15.57
C TRP A 54 -3.51 -7.58 -15.52
N GLN A 55 -2.85 -7.28 -14.40
CA GLN A 55 -1.43 -7.59 -14.26
C GLN A 55 -1.25 -9.10 -13.96
N ARG A 56 -1.17 -9.91 -15.04
CA ARG A 56 -0.74 -11.33 -15.05
C ARG A 56 -1.65 -12.35 -14.37
N THR A 57 -2.73 -11.92 -13.73
CA THR A 57 -3.63 -12.82 -13.00
C THR A 57 -4.76 -13.39 -13.85
N HIS A 58 -5.09 -12.76 -14.98
CA HIS A 58 -6.22 -13.15 -15.83
C HIS A 58 -7.53 -13.36 -15.06
N VAL A 59 -7.74 -12.61 -13.97
CA VAL A 59 -8.96 -12.63 -13.17
C VAL A 59 -9.83 -11.42 -13.47
N ARG A 60 -11.10 -11.68 -13.76
CA ARG A 60 -12.15 -10.68 -13.92
C ARG A 60 -13.21 -10.87 -12.85
N LEU A 61 -13.61 -9.77 -12.22
CA LEU A 61 -14.68 -9.76 -11.22
C LEU A 61 -15.95 -9.12 -11.80
N THR A 62 -17.07 -9.33 -11.12
CA THR A 62 -18.24 -8.47 -11.30
C THR A 62 -17.93 -7.06 -10.79
N LYS A 63 -18.66 -6.04 -11.25
CA LYS A 63 -18.52 -4.66 -10.75
C LYS A 63 -18.62 -4.60 -9.22
N GLU A 64 -19.59 -5.32 -8.65
CA GLU A 64 -19.88 -5.31 -7.23
C GLU A 64 -18.76 -5.96 -6.40
N ASP A 65 -18.23 -7.10 -6.87
CA ASP A 65 -17.14 -7.77 -6.18
C ASP A 65 -15.82 -7.02 -6.34
N TYR A 66 -15.57 -6.43 -7.51
CA TYR A 66 -14.44 -5.52 -7.70
C TYR A 66 -14.52 -4.35 -6.71
N ALA A 67 -15.69 -3.71 -6.58
CA ALA A 67 -15.88 -2.61 -5.63
C ALA A 67 -15.66 -3.04 -4.16
N ARG A 68 -16.04 -4.26 -3.80
CA ARG A 68 -15.75 -4.83 -2.46
C ARG A 68 -14.25 -5.00 -2.25
N VAL A 69 -13.54 -5.55 -3.23
CA VAL A 69 -12.07 -5.74 -3.19
C VAL A 69 -11.35 -4.40 -3.11
N TYR A 70 -11.74 -3.42 -3.95
CA TYR A 70 -11.20 -2.07 -3.94
C TYR A 70 -11.37 -1.38 -2.58
N ARG A 71 -12.59 -1.38 -2.00
CA ARG A 71 -12.84 -0.77 -0.68
C ARG A 71 -11.99 -1.41 0.42
N LEU A 72 -11.83 -2.73 0.39
CA LEU A 72 -11.02 -3.44 1.37
C LEU A 72 -9.53 -3.08 1.24
N GLN A 73 -9.00 -3.04 0.02
CA GLN A 73 -7.61 -2.63 -0.24
C GLN A 73 -7.36 -1.19 0.23
N ARG A 74 -8.27 -0.27 -0.03
CA ARG A 74 -8.19 1.13 0.43
C ARG A 74 -8.16 1.23 1.96
N ARG A 75 -9.05 0.52 2.63
CA ARG A 75 -9.08 0.48 4.11
C ARG A 75 -7.80 -0.13 4.68
N TYR A 76 -7.29 -1.19 4.06
CA TYR A 76 -6.03 -1.81 4.47
C TYR A 76 -4.84 -0.85 4.32
N ALA A 77 -4.72 -0.16 3.18
CA ALA A 77 -3.68 0.84 2.96
C ALA A 77 -3.76 2.00 3.97
N GLN A 78 -4.97 2.46 4.30
CA GLN A 78 -5.17 3.47 5.35
C GLN A 78 -4.73 2.97 6.73
N PHE A 79 -5.06 1.72 7.07
CA PHE A 79 -4.61 1.09 8.30
C PHE A 79 -3.08 1.00 8.36
N CYS A 80 -2.43 0.51 7.30
CA CYS A 80 -0.97 0.45 7.21
C CYS A 80 -0.31 1.82 7.34
N ARG A 81 -0.91 2.86 6.74
CA ARG A 81 -0.44 4.24 6.93
C ARG A 81 -0.57 4.68 8.38
N HIS A 82 -1.73 4.44 9.01
CA HIS A 82 -1.95 4.79 10.41
C HIS A 82 -0.93 4.11 11.34
N MET A 83 -0.70 2.82 11.14
CA MET A 83 0.30 2.04 11.90
C MET A 83 1.73 2.55 11.74
N ARG A 84 2.06 3.19 10.62
CA ARG A 84 3.40 3.73 10.34
C ARG A 84 3.57 5.18 10.79
N GLU A 85 2.54 5.99 10.63
CA GLU A 85 2.64 7.45 10.77
C GLU A 85 2.06 7.99 12.08
N VAL A 86 1.08 7.31 12.68
CA VAL A 86 0.29 7.87 13.78
C VAL A 86 0.40 7.00 15.03
N ASP A 87 0.09 5.71 14.92
CA ASP A 87 0.05 4.78 16.05
C ASP A 87 1.37 4.67 16.85
N PRO A 88 2.57 4.79 16.23
CA PRO A 88 3.82 4.78 16.99
C PRO A 88 3.98 5.96 17.98
N ASP A 89 3.16 7.01 17.88
CA ASP A 89 3.28 8.25 18.67
C ASP A 89 4.73 8.75 18.68
N TRP A 90 5.18 9.20 17.51
CA TRP A 90 6.58 9.56 17.27
C TRP A 90 7.03 10.72 18.15
N GLN A 91 8.15 10.53 18.84
CA GLN A 91 8.80 11.55 19.62
C GLN A 91 10.14 11.92 19.00
N ASP A 92 10.37 13.24 18.86
CA ASP A 92 11.64 13.77 18.40
C ASP A 92 12.76 13.47 19.39
N GLY A 93 13.87 12.94 18.86
CA GLY A 93 15.11 12.72 19.57
C GLY A 93 16.23 13.62 19.04
N GLU A 94 17.34 12.99 18.67
CA GLU A 94 18.54 13.66 18.16
C GLU A 94 18.29 14.35 16.82
N LYS A 95 18.75 15.60 16.68
CA LYS A 95 18.75 16.36 15.44
C LYS A 95 20.15 16.39 14.83
N THR A 96 20.23 16.21 13.51
CA THR A 96 21.46 16.34 12.73
C THR A 96 21.31 17.54 11.80
N TYR A 97 22.23 18.50 11.93
CA TYR A 97 22.32 19.67 11.06
C TYR A 97 23.37 19.40 9.98
N TRP A 98 22.95 19.46 8.73
CA TRP A 98 23.82 19.22 7.58
C TRP A 98 24.37 20.54 7.04
N MET A 99 25.46 20.45 6.27
CA MET A 99 26.15 21.63 5.70
C MET A 99 25.33 22.36 4.61
N ASP A 100 24.29 21.72 4.09
CA ASP A 100 23.37 22.26 3.08
C ASP A 100 22.10 22.88 3.69
N ASN A 101 22.18 23.27 4.97
CA ASN A 101 21.09 23.78 5.80
C ASN A 101 19.92 22.80 6.01
N SER A 102 20.02 21.55 5.55
CA SER A 102 18.99 20.55 5.85
C SER A 102 19.09 20.05 7.30
N VAL A 103 17.95 19.65 7.85
CA VAL A 103 17.86 19.17 9.24
C VAL A 103 17.09 17.86 9.27
N ASP A 104 17.75 16.81 9.71
CA ASP A 104 17.13 15.52 9.98
C ASP A 104 16.90 15.33 11.48
N VAL A 105 15.83 14.63 11.83
CA VAL A 105 15.55 14.19 13.21
C VAL A 105 15.38 12.68 13.27
N LYS A 106 16.07 12.06 14.22
CA LYS A 106 15.78 10.67 14.61
C LYS A 106 14.61 10.67 15.56
N GLN A 107 13.50 10.06 15.13
CA GLN A 107 12.32 9.86 15.96
C GLN A 107 12.31 8.44 16.51
N HIS A 108 11.89 8.31 17.76
CA HIS A 108 11.58 7.02 18.38
C HIS A 108 10.09 6.92 18.65
N SER A 109 9.57 5.70 18.52
CA SER A 109 8.19 5.38 18.85
C SER A 109 8.00 5.36 20.36
N ARG A 110 6.95 6.02 20.87
CA ARG A 110 6.55 5.88 22.28
C ARG A 110 5.75 4.61 22.52
N THR A 111 4.98 4.18 21.52
CA THR A 111 4.12 2.99 21.62
C THR A 111 4.92 1.69 21.48
N TYR A 112 5.96 1.69 20.63
CA TYR A 112 6.73 0.50 20.26
C TYR A 112 8.23 0.70 20.55
N PRO A 113 8.73 0.26 21.72
CA PRO A 113 10.14 0.40 22.08
C PRO A 113 11.08 -0.21 21.04
N GLY A 114 12.13 0.52 20.68
CA GLY A 114 13.14 0.10 19.70
C GLY A 114 12.79 0.42 18.23
N LEU A 115 11.54 0.80 17.94
CA LEU A 115 11.18 1.29 16.61
C LEU A 115 11.64 2.74 16.45
N THR A 116 12.46 2.99 15.42
CA THR A 116 12.99 4.32 15.09
C THR A 116 12.80 4.65 13.62
N ARG A 117 12.76 5.95 13.30
CA ARG A 117 12.80 6.45 11.92
C ARG A 117 13.60 7.75 11.86
N THR A 118 14.09 8.08 10.68
CA THR A 118 14.71 9.39 10.40
C THR A 118 13.78 10.16 9.48
N VAL A 119 13.50 11.42 9.82
CA VAL A 119 12.64 12.31 9.04
C VAL A 119 13.39 13.61 8.78
N GLN A 120 13.35 14.08 7.54
CA GLN A 120 13.85 15.40 7.18
C GLN A 120 12.81 16.46 7.56
N LEU A 121 13.14 17.34 8.50
CA LEU A 121 12.29 18.46 8.92
C LEU A 121 12.43 19.65 7.98
N VAL A 122 13.66 19.92 7.55
CA VAL A 122 14.01 21.01 6.63
C VAL A 122 14.79 20.40 5.48
N GLY A 123 14.28 20.58 4.26
CA GLY A 123 14.96 20.14 3.04
C GLY A 123 16.19 21.00 2.74
N PRO A 124 17.13 20.50 1.92
CA PRO A 124 18.32 21.25 1.54
C PRO A 124 17.91 22.53 0.81
N HIS A 125 18.48 23.66 1.22
CA HIS A 125 18.34 24.92 0.51
C HIS A 125 19.64 25.70 0.56
N GLY A 126 20.09 26.17 -0.61
CA GLY A 126 21.16 27.14 -0.67
C GLY A 126 20.64 28.48 -0.17
N ASP A 127 21.41 29.18 0.65
CA ASP A 127 21.19 30.62 0.78
C ASP A 127 21.35 31.20 -0.62
N ALA A 128 20.25 31.71 -1.19
CA ALA A 128 20.32 32.56 -2.36
C ALA A 128 20.99 33.87 -1.90
N CYS A 129 22.33 33.86 -1.95
CA CYS A 129 23.17 35.03 -1.73
C CYS A 129 22.91 36.09 -2.79
#